data_AF-E4XR18-F1
#
_entry.id   AF-E4XR18-F1
#
_cell.length_a   1.000
_cell.length_b   1.000
_cell.length_c   1.000
_cell.angle_alpha   90.00
_cell.angle_beta   90.00
_cell.angle_gamma   90.00
#
_symmetry.space_group_name_H-M   'P 1'
#
loop_
_entity.id
_entity.type
_entity.pdbx_description
1 polymer ?
#
loop_
_entity_poly.entity_id
_entity_poly.type
_entity_poly.pdbx_seq_one_letter_code
_entity_poly.pdbx_strand_id
1 'polypeptide(L)'
;MNFLVFGIILIEFCSAWRCSREKARIKELFRENEELQIERDQLAAEKGQDCHIYFDEIEEIKDENDKLNLKLELKEEEIRGLKVENGKLRRQLEDASAICTTEPTETETSNERLSVNFLVIPEYYDSSYLIKKDGSISAATISATTDRFTKNVKHALVKGRLFIFGGSSDSKKIARLDGCRFNELSARFNKYRGLGSETLSIDSGSLALICFEVRDKSCETFDGTTAAMTFSATWTHYHGGLGMYRNHPATVGCYNARHKKAETLSSTGWSALPDFPERINSHSIVGLDNESMLLFGGYISGEPQTGIWQLKNDQWNKIGELATSATAGSVFYSGRSIYYFGYSIQRIDLNAKEELEKVELIGKLPKSSSYPVLFATTPDYCV
;
A
#
# COMPACT_ATOMS: atom_id res chain seq x y z
N MET A 1 -26.99 11.05 1.64
CA MET A 1 -27.77 10.34 2.67
C MET A 1 -26.79 9.73 3.67
N ASN A 2 -26.57 10.39 4.81
CA ASN A 2 -25.75 9.88 5.92
C ASN A 2 -26.15 10.61 7.21
N PHE A 3 -27.24 10.15 7.84
CA PHE A 3 -27.74 10.68 9.12
C PHE A 3 -26.95 10.16 10.34
N LEU A 4 -25.88 9.38 10.13
CA LEU A 4 -25.09 8.78 11.22
C LEU A 4 -24.21 9.78 12.00
N VAL A 5 -23.91 10.96 11.45
CA VAL A 5 -22.96 11.91 12.06
C VAL A 5 -23.62 12.82 13.11
N PHE A 6 -24.94 13.01 13.05
CA PHE A 6 -25.65 13.91 13.96
C PHE A 6 -25.89 13.33 15.36
N GLY A 7 -25.86 12.00 15.53
CA GLY A 7 -26.13 11.36 16.82
C GLY A 7 -24.99 11.47 17.85
N ILE A 8 -23.76 11.75 17.42
CA ILE A 8 -22.59 11.76 18.30
C ILE A 8 -22.31 13.15 18.89
N ILE A 9 -22.68 14.23 18.18
CA ILE A 9 -22.37 15.60 18.60
C ILE A 9 -23.23 16.06 19.79
N LEU A 10 -24.44 15.52 19.95
CA LEU A 10 -25.32 15.86 21.08
C LEU A 10 -24.94 15.23 22.43
N ILE A 11 -23.97 14.31 22.47
CA ILE A 11 -23.63 13.58 23.70
C ILE A 11 -22.51 14.27 24.51
N GLU A 12 -21.70 15.13 23.90
CA GLU A 12 -20.50 15.71 24.53
C GLU A 12 -20.69 17.13 25.10
N PHE A 13 -21.72 17.89 24.69
CA PHE A 13 -21.98 19.22 25.24
C PHE A 13 -23.21 19.25 26.16
N CYS A 14 -23.07 18.68 27.36
CA CYS A 14 -24.06 18.90 28.42
C CYS A 14 -23.41 18.83 29.81
N SER A 15 -22.77 19.91 30.22
CA SER A 15 -22.29 20.13 31.59
C SER A 15 -23.44 20.57 32.49
N ALA A 16 -24.18 19.63 33.09
CA ALA A 16 -24.77 19.75 34.44
C ALA A 16 -25.68 18.56 34.75
N TRP A 17 -25.67 18.19 36.03
CA TRP A 17 -26.31 17.08 36.74
C TRP A 17 -27.81 16.80 36.46
N ARG A 18 -28.52 17.62 35.66
CA ARG A 18 -29.94 17.40 35.31
C ARG A 18 -30.16 16.47 34.10
N CYS A 19 -29.12 16.06 33.38
CA CYS A 19 -29.26 15.37 32.09
C CYS A 19 -29.28 13.82 32.16
N SER A 20 -29.16 13.19 33.33
CA SER A 20 -29.09 11.72 33.43
C SER A 20 -30.44 11.02 33.21
N ARG A 21 -31.56 11.69 33.53
CA ARG A 21 -32.91 11.16 33.29
C ARG A 21 -33.30 11.23 31.81
N GLU A 22 -33.04 12.36 31.17
CA GLU A 22 -33.22 12.54 29.72
C GLU A 22 -32.32 11.61 28.89
N LYS A 23 -31.06 11.40 29.30
CA LYS A 23 -30.14 10.49 28.61
C LYS A 23 -30.59 9.02 28.68
N ALA A 24 -31.24 8.62 29.77
CA ALA A 24 -31.84 7.29 29.89
C ALA A 24 -33.08 7.16 28.99
N ARG A 25 -33.95 8.17 28.99
CA ARG A 25 -35.19 8.17 28.18
C ARG A 25 -34.90 8.19 26.67
N ILE A 26 -33.90 8.95 26.22
CA ILE A 26 -33.47 8.98 24.81
C ILE A 26 -32.85 7.65 24.40
N LYS A 27 -32.08 6.99 25.30
CA LYS A 27 -31.55 5.65 25.05
C LYS A 27 -32.64 4.59 24.93
N GLU A 28 -33.71 4.69 25.73
CA GLU A 28 -34.87 3.78 25.64
C GLU A 28 -35.62 3.99 24.31
N LEU A 29 -35.87 5.24 23.91
CA LEU A 29 -36.54 5.58 22.63
C LEU A 29 -35.73 5.13 21.40
N PHE A 30 -34.40 5.23 21.46
CA PHE A 30 -33.51 4.72 20.41
C PHE A 30 -33.57 3.20 20.26
N ARG A 31 -33.83 2.50 21.38
CA ARG A 31 -33.85 1.04 21.45
C ARG A 31 -35.17 0.45 20.93
N GLU A 32 -36.24 1.25 20.94
CA GLU A 32 -37.56 0.82 20.50
C GLU A 32 -37.87 1.16 19.02
N ASN A 33 -37.31 2.24 18.45
CA ASN A 33 -37.80 2.77 17.17
C ASN A 33 -36.78 2.88 16.01
N GLU A 34 -35.49 2.58 16.21
CA GLU A 34 -34.39 2.69 15.22
C GLU A 34 -34.23 4.04 14.46
N GLU A 35 -35.12 5.02 14.62
CA GLU A 35 -34.98 6.40 14.12
C GLU A 35 -35.53 7.43 15.13
N LEU A 36 -34.85 8.59 15.24
CA LEU A 36 -35.31 9.75 15.99
C LEU A 36 -36.16 10.67 15.10
N GLN A 37 -37.48 10.60 15.21
CA GLN A 37 -38.36 11.71 14.85
C GLN A 37 -38.75 12.47 16.11
N ILE A 38 -38.09 13.59 16.37
CA ILE A 38 -38.57 14.58 17.34
C ILE A 38 -39.03 15.79 16.54
N GLU A 39 -40.33 16.09 16.57
CA GLU A 39 -40.91 17.25 15.88
C GLU A 39 -40.50 18.56 16.58
N ARG A 40 -40.02 19.51 15.77
CA ARG A 40 -39.51 20.84 16.14
C ARG A 40 -40.44 21.61 17.09
N ASP A 41 -41.74 21.42 16.93
CA ASP A 41 -42.78 22.15 17.65
C ASP A 41 -42.94 21.70 19.11
N GLN A 42 -42.47 20.49 19.46
CA GLN A 42 -42.50 20.00 20.85
C GLN A 42 -41.40 20.60 21.73
N LEU A 43 -40.25 20.98 21.16
CA LEU A 43 -39.13 21.57 21.90
C LEU A 43 -39.27 23.10 22.08
N ALA A 44 -39.87 23.79 21.11
CA ALA A 44 -40.12 25.23 21.18
C ALA A 44 -41.15 25.62 22.25
N ALA A 45 -42.06 24.70 22.61
CA ALA A 45 -43.12 24.97 23.57
C ALA A 45 -42.65 25.01 25.04
N GLU A 46 -41.48 24.47 25.39
CA GLU A 46 -41.12 24.28 26.81
C GLU A 46 -40.00 25.16 27.38
N LYS A 47 -39.03 25.71 26.63
CA LYS A 47 -37.94 26.50 27.26
C LYS A 47 -37.42 27.65 26.41
N GLY A 48 -37.43 28.83 27.01
CA GLY A 48 -37.07 30.10 26.39
C GLY A 48 -35.59 30.27 26.04
N GLN A 49 -35.38 31.25 25.14
CA GLN A 49 -34.20 32.03 24.74
C GLN A 49 -32.83 31.36 24.51
N ASP A 50 -32.43 30.33 25.27
CA ASP A 50 -31.13 29.65 25.08
C ASP A 50 -31.17 28.58 23.97
N CYS A 51 -32.34 28.06 23.60
CA CYS A 51 -32.44 27.02 22.56
C CYS A 51 -32.23 27.59 21.15
N HIS A 52 -32.62 28.85 20.91
CA HIS A 52 -32.54 29.48 19.58
C HIS A 52 -31.10 29.61 19.07
N ILE A 53 -30.14 29.92 19.95
CA ILE A 53 -28.72 30.10 19.59
C ILE A 53 -28.13 28.78 19.06
N TYR A 54 -28.47 27.64 19.66
CA TYR A 54 -28.00 26.33 19.20
C TYR A 54 -28.66 25.89 17.89
N PHE A 55 -29.89 26.31 17.61
CA PHE A 55 -30.54 26.00 16.33
C PHE A 55 -29.93 26.80 15.18
N ASP A 56 -29.58 28.07 15.41
CA ASP A 56 -28.91 28.91 14.42
C ASP A 56 -27.51 28.34 14.06
N GLU A 57 -26.73 27.88 15.06
CA GLU A 57 -25.45 27.20 14.83
C GLU A 57 -25.60 25.88 14.06
N ILE A 58 -26.68 25.11 14.32
CA ILE A 58 -26.96 23.86 13.58
C ILE A 58 -27.34 24.15 12.13
N GLU A 59 -28.13 25.20 11.86
CA GLU A 59 -28.46 25.61 10.50
C GLU A 59 -27.22 26.10 9.75
N GLU A 60 -26.33 26.86 10.40
CA GLU A 60 -25.06 27.32 9.81
C GLU A 60 -24.14 26.15 9.44
N ILE A 61 -23.98 25.17 10.33
CA ILE A 61 -23.19 23.94 10.06
C ILE A 61 -23.80 23.13 8.92
N LYS A 62 -25.13 23.05 8.84
CA LYS A 62 -25.82 22.34 7.76
C LYS A 62 -25.58 23.02 6.42
N ASP A 63 -25.67 24.35 6.38
CA ASP A 63 -25.38 25.16 5.20
C ASP A 63 -23.92 25.02 4.73
N GLU A 64 -22.97 24.98 5.66
CA GLU A 64 -21.55 24.72 5.34
C GLU A 64 -21.34 23.31 4.78
N ASN A 65 -21.99 22.30 5.35
CA ASN A 65 -21.90 20.93 4.89
C ASN A 65 -22.50 20.75 3.49
N ASP A 66 -23.62 21.42 3.20
CA ASP A 66 -24.24 21.40 1.88
C ASP A 66 -23.35 22.10 0.83
N LYS A 67 -22.68 23.21 1.18
CA LYS A 67 -21.67 23.85 0.32
C LYS A 67 -20.45 22.97 0.06
N LEU A 68 -20.01 22.20 1.07
CA LEU A 68 -18.91 21.24 0.95
C LEU A 68 -19.27 20.07 0.04
N ASN A 69 -20.48 19.52 0.19
CA ASN A 69 -20.99 18.45 -0.67
C ASN A 69 -21.09 18.91 -2.13
N LEU A 70 -21.58 20.12 -2.38
CA LEU A 70 -21.63 20.68 -3.74
C LEU A 70 -20.22 20.86 -4.35
N LYS A 71 -19.24 21.29 -3.57
CA LYS A 71 -17.84 21.36 -4.01
C LYS A 71 -17.25 19.99 -4.31
N LEU A 72 -17.66 18.95 -3.57
CA LEU A 72 -17.23 17.58 -3.79
C LEU A 72 -17.78 17.05 -5.13
N GLU A 73 -19.08 17.23 -5.38
CA GLU A 73 -19.75 16.83 -6.63
C GLU A 73 -19.12 17.50 -7.85
N LEU A 74 -18.84 18.81 -7.78
CA LEU A 74 -18.16 19.54 -8.86
C LEU A 74 -16.76 18.97 -9.16
N LYS A 75 -16.01 18.59 -8.12
CA LYS A 75 -14.70 17.93 -8.30
C LYS A 75 -14.81 16.53 -8.88
N GLU A 76 -15.84 15.78 -8.52
CA GLU A 76 -16.09 14.46 -9.10
C GLU A 76 -16.46 14.55 -10.59
N GLU A 77 -17.22 15.57 -10.99
CA GLU A 77 -17.50 15.87 -12.39
C GLU A 77 -16.24 16.29 -13.16
N GLU A 78 -15.38 17.12 -12.56
CA GLU A 78 -14.09 17.51 -13.15
C GLU A 78 -13.17 16.30 -13.37
N ILE A 79 -13.06 15.41 -12.37
CA ILE A 79 -12.32 14.15 -12.49
C ILE A 79 -12.92 13.25 -13.58
N ARG A 80 -14.26 13.20 -13.69
CA ARG A 80 -14.94 12.43 -14.74
C ARG A 80 -14.63 13.01 -16.14
N GLY A 81 -14.61 14.33 -16.27
CA GLY A 81 -14.18 15.04 -17.49
C GLY A 81 -12.75 14.71 -17.89
N LEU A 82 -11.81 14.81 -16.95
CA LEU A 82 -10.40 14.46 -17.15
C LEU A 82 -10.22 12.99 -17.54
N LYS A 83 -10.99 12.06 -16.96
CA LYS A 83 -10.97 10.64 -17.34
C LYS A 83 -11.43 10.42 -18.78
N VAL A 84 -12.46 11.14 -19.23
CA VAL A 84 -12.95 11.08 -20.62
C VAL A 84 -11.90 11.65 -21.58
N GLU A 85 -11.30 12.79 -21.25
CA GLU A 85 -10.26 13.42 -22.06
C GLU A 85 -9.01 12.54 -22.17
N ASN A 86 -8.57 11.95 -21.05
CA ASN A 86 -7.45 11.00 -21.03
C ASN A 86 -7.78 9.73 -21.85
N GLY A 87 -9.03 9.27 -21.83
CA GLY A 87 -9.52 8.20 -22.70
C GLY A 87 -9.49 8.56 -24.19
N LYS A 88 -9.81 9.81 -24.56
CA LYS A 88 -9.71 10.30 -25.95
C LYS A 88 -8.25 10.41 -26.40
N LEU A 89 -7.37 10.94 -25.55
CA LEU A 89 -5.93 11.01 -25.83
C LEU A 89 -5.32 9.62 -26.03
N ARG A 90 -5.74 8.62 -25.23
CA ARG A 90 -5.33 7.23 -25.43
C ARG A 90 -5.77 6.66 -26.77
N ARG A 91 -7.02 6.90 -27.20
CA ARG A 91 -7.48 6.47 -28.53
C ARG A 91 -6.76 7.19 -29.66
N GLN A 92 -6.48 8.49 -29.52
CA GLN A 92 -5.68 9.22 -30.51
C GLN A 92 -4.25 8.69 -30.61
N LEU A 93 -3.66 8.24 -29.50
CA LEU A 93 -2.36 7.58 -29.49
C LEU A 93 -2.42 6.19 -30.18
N GLU A 94 -3.49 5.43 -29.96
CA GLU A 94 -3.74 4.15 -30.62
C GLU A 94 -4.00 4.31 -32.13
N ASP A 95 -4.77 5.31 -32.53
CA ASP A 95 -5.05 5.63 -33.95
C ASP A 95 -3.81 6.19 -34.66
N ALA A 96 -2.98 7.00 -33.99
CA ALA A 96 -1.70 7.46 -34.53
C ALA A 96 -0.70 6.30 -34.72
N SER A 97 -0.80 5.25 -33.90
CA SER A 97 -0.02 4.02 -34.05
C SER A 97 -0.51 3.17 -35.24
N ALA A 98 -1.80 3.22 -35.57
CA ALA A 98 -2.39 2.46 -36.68
C ALA A 98 -2.11 3.05 -38.09
N ILE A 99 -1.75 4.34 -38.19
CA ILE A 99 -1.56 5.05 -39.48
C ILE A 99 -0.15 4.86 -40.07
N CYS A 100 0.80 4.25 -39.36
CA CYS A 100 2.11 3.90 -39.91
C CYS A 100 2.19 2.41 -40.29
N THR A 101 1.47 2.02 -41.34
CA THR A 101 1.65 0.72 -42.01
C THR A 101 2.55 0.90 -43.23
N THR A 102 3.86 0.98 -42.98
CA THR A 102 4.86 0.47 -43.93
C THR A 102 5.34 -0.87 -43.38
N GLU A 103 5.38 -1.88 -44.24
CA GLU A 103 5.81 -3.25 -43.93
C GLU A 103 6.99 -3.29 -42.95
N PRO A 104 6.93 -4.11 -41.88
CA PRO A 104 8.06 -4.25 -40.97
C PRO A 104 9.15 -5.00 -41.72
N THR A 105 10.14 -4.26 -42.19
CA THR A 105 11.47 -4.82 -42.38
C THR A 105 11.98 -5.14 -40.98
N GLU A 106 12.18 -6.43 -40.68
CA GLU A 106 12.94 -6.88 -39.52
C GLU A 106 14.27 -6.14 -39.47
N THR A 107 14.45 -5.25 -38.49
CA THR A 107 15.67 -5.09 -37.66
C THR A 107 15.61 -3.80 -36.85
N GLU A 108 14.85 -3.81 -35.75
CA GLU A 108 15.32 -3.20 -34.50
C GLU A 108 14.82 -4.07 -33.35
N THR A 109 15.58 -5.10 -33.02
CA THR A 109 15.54 -5.73 -31.70
C THR A 109 15.81 -4.64 -30.67
N SER A 110 14.76 -4.05 -30.09
CA SER A 110 14.92 -3.26 -28.88
C SER A 110 15.42 -4.19 -27.79
N ASN A 111 16.74 -4.20 -27.56
CA ASN A 111 17.42 -4.96 -26.51
C ASN A 111 17.07 -4.44 -25.09
N GLU A 112 15.92 -3.78 -24.90
CA GLU A 112 15.48 -3.32 -23.58
C GLU A 112 15.01 -4.52 -22.75
N ARG A 113 15.90 -4.96 -21.85
CA ARG A 113 15.66 -6.06 -20.91
C ARG A 113 14.76 -5.64 -19.75
N LEU A 114 14.75 -4.33 -19.42
CA LEU A 114 13.92 -3.72 -18.38
C LEU A 114 13.22 -2.46 -18.90
N SER A 115 12.07 -2.13 -18.31
CA SER A 115 11.32 -0.90 -18.60
C SER A 115 11.86 0.32 -17.83
N VAL A 116 12.65 0.10 -16.77
CA VAL A 116 13.25 1.12 -15.89
C VAL A 116 14.67 0.70 -15.45
N ASN A 117 15.49 1.67 -15.02
CA ASN A 117 16.74 1.38 -14.33
C ASN A 117 16.48 1.19 -12.84
N PHE A 118 17.16 0.24 -12.20
CA PHE A 118 17.03 -0.03 -10.78
C PHE A 118 18.33 0.24 -10.05
N LEU A 119 18.28 1.12 -9.06
CA LEU A 119 19.25 1.08 -7.96
C LEU A 119 18.84 -0.09 -7.05
N VAL A 120 19.75 -1.03 -6.88
CA VAL A 120 19.59 -2.18 -5.98
C VAL A 120 20.55 -2.01 -4.83
N ILE A 121 20.02 -1.98 -3.61
CA ILE A 121 20.81 -1.84 -2.38
C ILE A 121 20.61 -3.14 -1.56
N PRO A 122 21.62 -4.02 -1.53
CA PRO A 122 21.60 -5.26 -0.74
C PRO A 122 21.61 -5.02 0.77
N GLU A 123 21.66 -6.13 1.53
CA GLU A 123 21.85 -6.15 2.99
C GLU A 123 23.07 -5.31 3.46
N TYR A 124 24.08 -5.18 2.60
CA TYR A 124 25.22 -4.28 2.79
C TYR A 124 25.29 -3.28 1.64
N TYR A 125 25.10 -2.00 1.97
CA TYR A 125 24.98 -0.91 1.00
C TYR A 125 26.27 -0.66 0.19
N ASP A 126 27.43 -1.09 0.68
CA ASP A 126 28.72 -0.99 -0.02
C ASP A 126 28.76 -1.86 -1.30
N SER A 127 27.84 -2.82 -1.41
CA SER A 127 27.65 -3.68 -2.57
C SER A 127 26.49 -3.26 -3.47
N SER A 128 26.03 -2.02 -3.33
CA SER A 128 24.96 -1.48 -4.18
C SER A 128 25.39 -1.40 -5.64
N TYR A 129 24.43 -1.54 -6.53
CA TYR A 129 24.65 -1.45 -7.96
C TYR A 129 23.40 -0.96 -8.68
N LEU A 130 23.62 -0.42 -9.87
CA LEU A 130 22.59 -0.01 -10.80
C LEU A 130 22.44 -1.08 -11.89
N ILE A 131 21.23 -1.54 -12.16
CA ILE A 131 20.90 -2.28 -13.40
C ILE A 131 20.18 -1.33 -14.34
N LYS A 132 20.71 -1.17 -15.56
CA LYS A 132 20.12 -0.31 -16.59
C LYS A 132 19.15 -1.08 -17.47
N LYS A 133 18.34 -0.35 -18.25
CA LYS A 133 17.34 -0.93 -19.17
C LYS A 133 17.90 -1.98 -20.13
N ASP A 134 19.12 -1.79 -20.61
CA ASP A 134 19.83 -2.73 -21.49
C ASP A 134 20.36 -3.99 -20.75
N GLY A 135 20.16 -4.07 -19.42
CA GLY A 135 20.66 -5.14 -18.56
C GLY A 135 22.11 -4.97 -18.12
N SER A 136 22.79 -3.90 -18.52
CA SER A 136 24.14 -3.60 -18.04
C SER A 136 24.12 -3.22 -16.56
N ILE A 137 25.21 -3.55 -15.86
CA ILE A 137 25.36 -3.34 -14.43
C ILE A 137 26.50 -2.36 -14.18
N SER A 138 26.30 -1.40 -13.29
CA SER A 138 27.33 -0.47 -12.80
C SER A 138 27.34 -0.46 -11.28
N ALA A 139 28.51 -0.35 -10.66
CA ALA A 139 28.59 -0.20 -9.21
C ALA A 139 27.90 1.12 -8.79
N ALA A 140 27.26 1.13 -7.63
CA ALA A 140 26.67 2.33 -7.06
C ALA A 140 27.34 2.67 -5.73
N THR A 141 27.78 3.91 -5.59
CA THR A 141 28.45 4.41 -4.38
C THR A 141 27.43 4.96 -3.42
N ILE A 142 26.95 4.11 -2.50
CA ILE A 142 26.08 4.52 -1.40
C ILE A 142 26.89 4.68 -0.11
N SER A 143 26.50 5.63 0.73
CA SER A 143 27.12 5.84 2.04
C SER A 143 26.08 5.82 3.18
N ALA A 144 26.50 5.32 4.34
CA ALA A 144 25.71 5.30 5.56
C ALA A 144 26.63 5.35 6.80
N THR A 145 26.05 5.46 8.00
CA THR A 145 26.80 5.63 9.25
C THR A 145 27.43 4.34 9.79
N THR A 146 26.93 3.17 9.40
CA THR A 146 27.41 1.86 9.85
C THR A 146 27.32 0.84 8.73
N ASP A 147 28.18 -0.18 8.74
CA ASP A 147 28.21 -1.26 7.73
C ASP A 147 26.88 -2.02 7.59
N ARG A 148 26.15 -2.21 8.69
CA ARG A 148 24.86 -2.93 8.77
C ARG A 148 23.64 -2.01 8.59
N PHE A 149 23.81 -0.82 8.02
CA PHE A 149 22.74 0.17 7.97
C PHE A 149 21.51 -0.30 7.18
N THR A 150 21.71 -1.10 6.14
CA THR A 150 20.64 -1.62 5.25
C THR A 150 20.29 -3.08 5.52
N LYS A 151 20.86 -3.70 6.55
CA LYS A 151 20.60 -5.10 6.86
C LYS A 151 19.19 -5.29 7.43
N ASN A 152 18.40 -6.15 6.79
CA ASN A 152 17.02 -6.48 7.17
C ASN A 152 16.06 -5.28 7.23
N VAL A 153 16.35 -4.20 6.50
CA VAL A 153 15.43 -3.06 6.41
C VAL A 153 14.28 -3.38 5.46
N LYS A 154 13.18 -2.65 5.62
CA LYS A 154 12.12 -2.57 4.59
C LYS A 154 12.13 -1.19 3.97
N HIS A 155 11.53 -1.04 2.79
CA HIS A 155 11.58 0.21 2.05
C HIS A 155 10.23 0.55 1.44
N ALA A 156 9.98 1.85 1.27
CA ALA A 156 8.87 2.39 0.51
C ALA A 156 9.20 3.79 0.02
N LEU A 157 8.42 4.23 -0.97
CA LEU A 157 8.41 5.62 -1.39
C LEU A 157 7.38 6.39 -0.56
N VAL A 158 7.79 7.53 -0.02
CA VAL A 158 6.89 8.49 0.62
C VAL A 158 7.13 9.85 -0.02
N LYS A 159 6.08 10.40 -0.66
CA LYS A 159 6.12 11.64 -1.44
C LYS A 159 7.26 11.63 -2.47
N GLY A 160 7.40 10.49 -3.16
CA GLY A 160 8.42 10.27 -4.20
C GLY A 160 9.85 10.10 -3.70
N ARG A 161 10.10 10.07 -2.39
CA ARG A 161 11.45 9.89 -1.82
C ARG A 161 11.60 8.49 -1.24
N LEU A 162 12.79 7.91 -1.40
CA LEU A 162 13.11 6.58 -0.89
C LEU A 162 13.43 6.63 0.60
N PHE A 163 12.66 5.87 1.38
CA PHE A 163 12.90 5.63 2.79
C PHE A 163 13.19 4.16 3.06
N ILE A 164 14.01 3.92 4.07
CA ILE A 164 14.20 2.62 4.69
C ILE A 164 13.77 2.66 6.16
N PHE A 165 13.24 1.54 6.62
CA PHE A 165 12.56 1.42 7.89
C PHE A 165 13.17 0.27 8.70
N GLY A 166 13.53 0.58 9.94
CA GLY A 166 14.03 -0.32 10.96
C GLY A 166 15.31 -1.07 10.57
N GLY A 167 15.28 -2.40 10.71
CA GLY A 167 16.40 -3.30 10.40
C GLY A 167 17.29 -3.65 11.59
N SER A 168 18.42 -4.31 11.32
CA SER A 168 19.28 -4.91 12.36
C SER A 168 20.19 -3.93 13.10
N SER A 169 20.50 -2.78 12.51
CA SER A 169 21.27 -1.74 13.20
C SER A 169 20.44 -1.03 14.25
N ASP A 170 19.16 -0.80 13.95
CA ASP A 170 18.19 -0.20 14.86
C ASP A 170 16.77 -0.48 14.34
N SER A 171 15.99 -1.27 15.09
CA SER A 171 14.65 -1.68 14.67
C SER A 171 13.59 -0.58 14.76
N LYS A 172 13.91 0.60 15.29
CA LYS A 172 13.00 1.76 15.32
C LYS A 172 13.39 2.88 14.37
N LYS A 173 14.49 2.71 13.64
CA LYS A 173 15.05 3.71 12.73
C LYS A 173 14.12 4.02 11.57
N ILE A 174 14.14 5.28 11.17
CA ILE A 174 13.62 5.75 9.88
C ILE A 174 14.76 6.51 9.21
N ALA A 175 15.11 6.14 7.99
CA ALA A 175 16.16 6.81 7.24
C ALA A 175 15.71 7.10 5.80
N ARG A 176 16.23 8.19 5.25
CA ARG A 176 15.95 8.63 3.88
C ARG A 176 17.22 8.59 3.05
N LEU A 177 17.12 8.20 1.78
CA LEU A 177 18.20 8.36 0.83
C LEU A 177 18.18 9.79 0.28
N ASP A 178 19.19 10.60 0.62
CA ASP A 178 19.40 11.93 0.04
C ASP A 178 20.65 11.91 -0.84
N GLY A 179 20.45 12.09 -2.14
CA GLY A 179 21.49 11.81 -3.11
C GLY A 179 21.97 10.36 -2.94
N CYS A 180 23.24 10.18 -2.58
CA CYS A 180 23.87 8.87 -2.45
C CYS A 180 24.20 8.52 -0.98
N ARG A 181 23.51 9.15 -0.03
CA ARG A 181 23.73 8.94 1.39
C ARG A 181 22.43 8.67 2.12
N PHE A 182 22.40 7.62 2.92
CA PHE A 182 21.32 7.43 3.88
C PHE A 182 21.52 8.33 5.09
N ASN A 183 20.50 9.12 5.40
CA ASN A 183 20.43 9.95 6.59
C ASN A 183 19.31 9.42 7.49
N GLU A 184 19.68 9.05 8.72
CA GLU A 184 18.72 8.74 9.76
C GLU A 184 17.99 10.01 10.20
N LEU A 185 16.68 9.91 10.34
CA LEU A 185 15.82 11.00 10.79
C LEU A 185 15.61 10.94 12.30
N SER A 186 15.22 12.08 12.88
CA SER A 186 14.82 12.16 14.29
C SER A 186 13.51 11.41 14.58
N ALA A 187 12.69 11.17 13.56
CA ALA A 187 11.47 10.39 13.66
C ALA A 187 11.77 8.91 13.90
N ARG A 188 11.01 8.27 14.79
CA ARG A 188 11.25 6.90 15.25
C ARG A 188 9.92 6.15 15.35
N PHE A 189 9.96 4.84 15.15
CA PHE A 189 8.78 4.00 15.38
C PHE A 189 8.47 3.82 16.86
N ASN A 190 7.19 3.68 17.16
CA ASN A 190 6.69 3.33 18.49
C ASN A 190 6.97 1.85 18.80
N LYS A 191 6.88 0.98 17.78
CA LYS A 191 7.17 -0.45 17.87
C LYS A 191 8.49 -0.82 17.21
N TYR A 192 8.98 -2.02 17.49
CA TYR A 192 10.16 -2.58 16.83
C TYR A 192 9.76 -3.10 15.46
N ARG A 193 10.49 -2.69 14.42
CA ARG A 193 10.36 -3.04 13.01
C ARG A 193 11.68 -3.62 12.51
N GLY A 194 12.03 -4.77 13.04
CA GLY A 194 13.24 -5.52 12.70
C GLY A 194 13.00 -6.49 11.55
N LEU A 195 13.51 -7.71 11.74
CA LEU A 195 13.40 -8.78 10.76
C LEU A 195 11.92 -9.15 10.55
N GLY A 196 11.51 -9.40 9.31
CA GLY A 196 10.18 -9.89 8.99
C GLY A 196 9.02 -8.92 9.19
N SER A 197 9.31 -7.66 9.49
CA SER A 197 8.41 -6.54 9.25
C SER A 197 8.11 -6.40 7.75
N GLU A 198 7.02 -5.73 7.40
CA GLU A 198 6.64 -5.46 6.01
C GLU A 198 6.30 -3.99 5.82
N THR A 199 6.44 -3.49 4.60
CA THR A 199 6.21 -2.07 4.30
C THR A 199 5.58 -1.90 2.92
N LEU A 200 4.67 -0.93 2.81
CA LEU A 200 3.96 -0.60 1.58
C LEU A 200 3.73 0.90 1.48
N SER A 201 3.95 1.50 0.31
CA SER A 201 3.48 2.85 0.02
C SER A 201 1.95 2.83 -0.14
N ILE A 202 1.24 3.66 0.63
CA ILE A 202 -0.23 3.78 0.60
C ILE A 202 -0.64 5.22 0.29
N ASP A 203 -1.95 5.47 0.14
CA ASP A 203 -2.51 6.80 -0.11
C ASP A 203 -1.85 7.53 -1.28
N SER A 204 -1.73 6.83 -2.42
CA SER A 204 -1.02 7.34 -3.61
C SER A 204 0.43 7.76 -3.32
N GLY A 205 1.07 7.11 -2.36
CA GLY A 205 2.45 7.37 -1.95
C GLY A 205 2.61 8.53 -0.99
N SER A 206 1.54 9.11 -0.43
CA SER A 206 1.68 10.15 0.61
C SER A 206 2.11 9.59 1.95
N LEU A 207 1.83 8.30 2.21
CA LEU A 207 2.21 7.58 3.43
C LEU A 207 2.92 6.27 3.10
N ALA A 208 3.68 5.75 4.07
CA ALA A 208 4.06 4.34 4.14
C ALA A 208 3.28 3.67 5.27
N LEU A 209 2.80 2.44 5.04
CA LEU A 209 2.29 1.52 6.05
C LEU A 209 3.41 0.54 6.41
N ILE A 210 3.74 0.44 7.69
CA ILE A 210 4.76 -0.47 8.22
C ILE A 210 4.08 -1.37 9.24
N CYS A 211 4.16 -2.68 9.02
CA CYS A 211 3.44 -3.66 9.80
C CYS A 211 4.33 -4.80 10.27
N PHE A 212 3.86 -5.44 11.34
CA PHE A 212 4.37 -6.70 11.87
C PHE A 212 5.80 -6.64 12.43
N GLU A 213 6.08 -7.67 13.22
CA GLU A 213 7.36 -8.08 13.76
C GLU A 213 7.17 -9.52 14.28
N VAL A 214 8.19 -10.14 14.86
CA VAL A 214 8.04 -11.44 15.53
C VAL A 214 6.90 -11.38 16.56
N ARG A 215 5.79 -12.09 16.25
CA ARG A 215 4.56 -12.16 17.07
C ARG A 215 3.84 -10.83 17.28
N ASP A 216 4.16 -9.79 16.51
CA ASP A 216 3.43 -8.52 16.53
C ASP A 216 2.43 -8.45 15.36
N LYS A 217 1.27 -7.86 15.64
CA LYS A 217 0.17 -7.64 14.68
C LYS A 217 -0.02 -6.16 14.38
N SER A 218 0.70 -5.30 15.09
CA SER A 218 0.52 -3.87 15.02
C SER A 218 1.09 -3.31 13.72
N CYS A 219 0.51 -2.19 13.31
CA CYS A 219 0.95 -1.40 12.18
C CYS A 219 1.11 0.07 12.58
N GLU A 220 1.95 0.76 11.84
CA GLU A 220 2.18 2.19 11.94
C GLU A 220 2.20 2.81 10.54
N THR A 221 1.74 4.05 10.43
CA THR A 221 1.90 4.86 9.22
C THR A 221 3.03 5.86 9.38
N PHE A 222 3.66 6.25 8.27
CA PHE A 222 4.68 7.29 8.24
C PHE A 222 4.43 8.26 7.08
N ASP A 223 4.34 9.56 7.38
CA ASP A 223 3.96 10.61 6.41
C ASP A 223 5.16 11.37 5.79
N GLY A 224 6.38 10.92 6.08
CA GLY A 224 7.62 11.61 5.74
C GLY A 224 8.23 12.39 6.90
N THR A 225 7.49 12.58 7.99
CA THR A 225 7.90 13.37 9.16
C THR A 225 7.58 12.69 10.49
N THR A 226 6.42 12.06 10.63
CA THR A 226 5.95 11.45 11.87
C THR A 226 5.45 10.03 11.64
N ALA A 227 5.64 9.17 12.64
CA ALA A 227 5.12 7.82 12.67
C ALA A 227 3.95 7.74 13.66
N ALA A 228 2.83 7.16 13.22
CA ALA A 228 1.61 7.04 14.03
C ALA A 228 1.11 5.60 14.05
N MET A 229 0.63 5.14 15.22
CA MET A 229 -0.03 3.84 15.33
C MET A 229 -1.34 3.82 14.53
N THR A 230 -1.64 2.67 13.91
CA THR A 230 -2.92 2.43 13.23
C THR A 230 -3.50 1.07 13.65
N PHE A 231 -4.58 0.64 12.97
CA PHE A 231 -5.24 -0.63 13.21
C PHE A 231 -4.25 -1.81 13.18
N SER A 232 -4.42 -2.72 14.13
CA SER A 232 -3.66 -3.97 14.19
C SER A 232 -4.42 -5.08 13.48
N ALA A 233 -3.69 -5.99 12.83
CA ALA A 233 -4.26 -7.16 12.20
C ALA A 233 -4.82 -8.14 13.25
N THR A 234 -5.71 -9.03 12.82
CA THR A 234 -6.26 -10.10 13.67
C THR A 234 -5.21 -11.17 13.92
N TRP A 235 -4.43 -11.49 12.88
CA TRP A 235 -3.39 -12.50 12.86
C TRP A 235 -1.99 -11.85 12.78
N THR A 236 -0.98 -12.61 13.17
CA THR A 236 0.42 -12.19 12.99
C THR A 236 0.86 -12.52 11.58
N HIS A 237 1.50 -11.60 10.88
CA HIS A 237 1.96 -11.80 9.49
C HIS A 237 3.48 -11.64 9.33
N TYR A 238 4.24 -12.23 10.26
CA TYR A 238 5.71 -12.24 10.19
C TYR A 238 6.20 -12.92 8.90
N HIS A 239 6.88 -12.18 8.02
CA HIS A 239 7.17 -12.57 6.63
C HIS A 239 5.93 -12.93 5.80
N GLY A 240 4.80 -12.26 6.02
CA GLY A 240 3.54 -12.45 5.29
C GLY A 240 3.38 -11.56 4.05
N GLY A 241 4.37 -10.72 3.74
CA GLY A 241 4.27 -9.73 2.67
C GLY A 241 3.20 -8.66 2.93
N LEU A 242 3.28 -7.57 2.16
CA LEU A 242 2.28 -6.51 2.15
C LEU A 242 2.17 -5.99 0.72
N GLY A 243 0.95 -5.94 0.19
CA GLY A 243 0.66 -5.49 -1.17
C GLY A 243 -0.72 -4.84 -1.25
N MET A 244 -1.23 -4.60 -2.46
CA MET A 244 -2.56 -4.03 -2.66
C MET A 244 -3.51 -5.08 -3.25
N TYR A 245 -4.75 -5.11 -2.75
CA TYR A 245 -5.88 -5.84 -3.35
C TYR A 245 -7.11 -4.93 -3.33
N ARG A 246 -7.79 -4.74 -4.47
CA ARG A 246 -8.90 -3.77 -4.60
C ARG A 246 -8.56 -2.40 -4.01
N ASN A 247 -7.35 -1.91 -4.28
CA ASN A 247 -6.83 -0.62 -3.78
C ASN A 247 -6.72 -0.50 -2.26
N HIS A 248 -6.72 -1.62 -1.53
CA HIS A 248 -6.53 -1.66 -0.08
C HIS A 248 -5.28 -2.48 0.27
N PRO A 249 -4.52 -2.10 1.32
CA PRO A 249 -3.38 -2.90 1.78
C PRO A 249 -3.83 -4.30 2.19
N ALA A 250 -3.12 -5.33 1.75
CA ALA A 250 -3.45 -6.72 2.02
C ALA A 250 -2.19 -7.54 2.34
N THR A 251 -2.37 -8.59 3.12
CA THR A 251 -1.30 -9.48 3.60
C THR A 251 -1.79 -10.91 3.66
N VAL A 252 -0.88 -11.90 3.63
CA VAL A 252 -1.26 -13.32 3.72
C VAL A 252 -0.17 -14.18 4.34
N GLY A 253 -0.55 -15.19 5.11
CA GLY A 253 0.40 -16.16 5.65
C GLY A 253 1.30 -15.62 6.76
N CYS A 254 2.11 -16.51 7.34
CA CYS A 254 3.02 -16.18 8.44
C CYS A 254 4.04 -17.30 8.65
N TYR A 255 5.31 -16.94 8.82
CA TYR A 255 6.38 -17.90 9.09
C TYR A 255 6.27 -18.50 10.50
N ASN A 256 6.00 -17.68 11.53
CA ASN A 256 5.99 -18.12 12.93
C ASN A 256 4.72 -18.93 13.26
N ALA A 257 3.56 -18.37 12.96
CA ALA A 257 2.27 -18.98 13.27
C ALA A 257 1.86 -20.07 12.24
N ARG A 258 2.59 -20.20 11.13
CA ARG A 258 2.42 -21.25 10.11
C ARG A 258 0.98 -21.40 9.62
N HIS A 259 0.35 -20.29 9.27
CA HIS A 259 -1.04 -20.26 8.78
C HIS A 259 -1.15 -19.73 7.35
N LYS A 260 -2.39 -19.75 6.86
CA LYS A 260 -2.80 -19.36 5.51
C LYS A 260 -3.76 -18.17 5.48
N LYS A 261 -3.99 -17.55 6.64
CA LYS A 261 -4.90 -16.41 6.80
C LYS A 261 -4.45 -15.24 5.92
N ALA A 262 -5.42 -14.59 5.30
CA ALA A 262 -5.23 -13.36 4.55
C ALA A 262 -6.13 -12.26 5.15
N GLU A 263 -5.64 -11.03 5.16
CA GLU A 263 -6.37 -9.88 5.69
C GLU A 263 -6.18 -8.66 4.78
N THR A 264 -7.15 -7.75 4.78
CA THR A 264 -7.09 -6.45 4.09
C THR A 264 -7.40 -5.32 5.06
N LEU A 265 -6.78 -4.16 4.87
CA LEU A 265 -6.93 -2.98 5.71
C LEU A 265 -7.83 -1.95 5.03
N SER A 266 -8.91 -1.57 5.71
CA SER A 266 -9.82 -0.49 5.34
C SER A 266 -9.80 0.66 6.35
N SER A 267 -10.60 1.71 6.12
CA SER A 267 -10.77 2.82 7.06
C SER A 267 -11.35 2.40 8.42
N THR A 268 -12.01 1.23 8.50
CA THR A 268 -12.55 0.68 9.75
C THR A 268 -11.65 -0.39 10.38
N GLY A 269 -10.48 -0.64 9.79
CA GLY A 269 -9.51 -1.62 10.27
C GLY A 269 -9.36 -2.85 9.38
N TRP A 270 -8.66 -3.85 9.93
CA TRP A 270 -8.35 -5.10 9.24
C TRP A 270 -9.57 -6.03 9.22
N SER A 271 -9.83 -6.62 8.06
CA SER A 271 -10.87 -7.63 7.84
C SER A 271 -10.33 -8.83 7.09
N ALA A 272 -11.00 -9.97 7.22
CA ALA A 272 -10.56 -11.22 6.61
C ALA A 272 -10.74 -11.20 5.10
N LEU A 273 -9.73 -11.72 4.40
CA LEU A 273 -9.80 -12.16 3.00
C LEU A 273 -9.91 -13.69 2.95
N PRO A 274 -10.27 -14.27 1.80
CA PRO A 274 -10.17 -15.71 1.58
C PRO A 274 -8.78 -16.23 1.93
N ASP A 275 -8.75 -17.28 2.75
CA ASP A 275 -7.52 -18.00 3.11
C ASP A 275 -6.77 -18.44 1.84
N PHE A 276 -5.44 -18.31 1.85
CA PHE A 276 -4.60 -18.95 0.82
C PHE A 276 -4.79 -20.47 0.88
N PRO A 277 -4.65 -21.21 -0.25
CA PRO A 277 -4.84 -22.66 -0.23
C PRO A 277 -3.91 -23.39 0.75
N GLU A 278 -2.67 -22.91 0.85
CA GLU A 278 -1.58 -23.56 1.60
C GLU A 278 -0.99 -22.67 2.71
N ARG A 279 -0.15 -23.23 3.58
CA ARG A 279 0.64 -22.41 4.53
C ARG A 279 1.76 -21.72 3.78
N ILE A 280 1.84 -20.39 3.88
CA ILE A 280 2.82 -19.61 3.10
C ILE A 280 3.51 -18.51 3.93
N ASN A 281 4.75 -18.20 3.57
CA ASN A 281 5.54 -17.11 4.12
C ASN A 281 6.74 -16.77 3.21
N SER A 282 7.44 -15.68 3.51
CA SER A 282 8.67 -15.21 2.83
C SER A 282 8.52 -15.04 1.33
N HIS A 283 7.30 -14.74 0.89
CA HIS A 283 6.92 -14.46 -0.48
C HIS A 283 6.85 -12.95 -0.70
N SER A 284 6.64 -12.54 -1.95
CA SER A 284 6.41 -11.15 -2.31
C SER A 284 5.00 -11.01 -2.89
N ILE A 285 4.39 -9.84 -2.66
CA ILE A 285 3.04 -9.53 -3.12
C ILE A 285 3.07 -8.23 -3.90
N VAL A 286 2.26 -8.13 -4.96
CA VAL A 286 2.02 -6.87 -5.66
C VAL A 286 0.55 -6.75 -6.05
N GLY A 287 0.01 -5.53 -6.01
CA GLY A 287 -1.31 -5.24 -6.57
C GLY A 287 -1.20 -4.82 -8.03
N LEU A 288 -2.24 -5.12 -8.81
CA LEU A 288 -2.33 -4.78 -10.24
C LEU A 288 -3.42 -3.72 -10.47
N ASP A 289 -3.36 -3.08 -11.62
CA ASP A 289 -4.32 -2.05 -12.05
C ASP A 289 -5.75 -2.59 -12.20
N ASN A 290 -5.91 -3.90 -12.45
CA ASN A 290 -7.23 -4.56 -12.52
C ASN A 290 -7.77 -4.99 -11.14
N GLU A 291 -7.26 -4.38 -10.06
CA GLU A 291 -7.63 -4.61 -8.66
C GLU A 291 -7.31 -6.02 -8.11
N SER A 292 -6.68 -6.88 -8.90
CA SER A 292 -6.17 -8.16 -8.43
C SER A 292 -4.83 -8.02 -7.71
N MET A 293 -4.46 -9.06 -6.98
CA MET A 293 -3.20 -9.15 -6.25
C MET A 293 -2.46 -10.40 -6.68
N LEU A 294 -1.16 -10.29 -6.96
CA LEU A 294 -0.30 -11.41 -7.27
C LEU A 294 0.65 -11.72 -6.11
N LEU A 295 0.92 -13.01 -5.93
CA LEU A 295 1.86 -13.57 -4.97
C LEU A 295 2.89 -14.42 -5.72
N PHE A 296 4.16 -14.23 -5.36
CA PHE A 296 5.30 -14.92 -5.99
C PHE A 296 6.30 -15.42 -4.95
N GLY A 297 6.88 -16.58 -5.21
CA GLY A 297 7.93 -17.15 -4.39
C GLY A 297 7.49 -17.47 -2.96
N GLY A 298 8.45 -17.55 -2.04
CA GLY A 298 8.28 -17.96 -0.66
C GLY A 298 8.23 -19.47 -0.47
N TYR A 299 7.84 -19.86 0.75
CA TYR A 299 7.78 -21.25 1.18
C TYR A 299 6.34 -21.70 1.31
N ILE A 300 5.93 -22.71 0.55
CA ILE A 300 4.68 -23.43 0.74
C ILE A 300 4.97 -24.66 1.60
N SER A 301 4.37 -24.72 2.79
CA SER A 301 4.54 -25.85 3.72
C SER A 301 6.01 -26.21 4.04
N GLY A 302 6.91 -25.24 3.96
CA GLY A 302 8.34 -25.40 4.23
C GLY A 302 9.23 -25.52 3.00
N GLU A 303 8.65 -25.66 1.81
CA GLU A 303 9.40 -25.86 0.56
C GLU A 303 9.37 -24.60 -0.33
N PRO A 304 10.51 -24.18 -0.92
CA PRO A 304 10.55 -23.10 -1.91
C PRO A 304 9.62 -23.41 -3.09
N GLN A 305 8.87 -22.41 -3.54
CA GLN A 305 7.85 -22.60 -4.57
C GLN A 305 8.07 -21.70 -5.80
N THR A 306 7.56 -22.13 -6.96
CA THR A 306 7.60 -21.36 -8.22
C THR A 306 6.26 -20.74 -8.59
N GLY A 307 5.15 -21.20 -8.03
CA GLY A 307 3.81 -20.76 -8.40
C GLY A 307 3.61 -19.26 -8.32
N ILE A 308 2.99 -18.74 -9.38
CA ILE A 308 2.42 -17.40 -9.45
C ILE A 308 0.94 -17.53 -9.11
N TRP A 309 0.54 -16.93 -8.00
CA TRP A 309 -0.82 -17.01 -7.50
C TRP A 309 -1.51 -15.66 -7.62
N GLN A 310 -2.77 -15.66 -8.02
CA GLN A 310 -3.60 -14.47 -8.14
C GLN A 310 -4.79 -14.57 -7.18
N LEU A 311 -5.01 -13.51 -6.40
CA LEU A 311 -6.27 -13.25 -5.75
C LEU A 311 -7.08 -12.30 -6.64
N LYS A 312 -8.18 -12.79 -7.19
CA LYS A 312 -9.12 -12.02 -8.01
C LYS A 312 -10.53 -12.49 -7.71
N ASN A 313 -11.46 -11.55 -7.55
CA ASN A 313 -12.85 -11.85 -7.20
C ASN A 313 -12.98 -12.76 -5.97
N ASP A 314 -12.15 -12.50 -4.96
CA ASP A 314 -12.11 -13.25 -3.70
C ASP A 314 -11.83 -14.76 -3.91
N GLN A 315 -11.07 -15.09 -4.94
CA GLN A 315 -10.61 -16.44 -5.23
C GLN A 315 -9.12 -16.47 -5.53
N TRP A 316 -8.41 -17.39 -4.87
CA TRP A 316 -7.01 -17.70 -5.13
C TRP A 316 -6.89 -18.71 -6.26
N ASN A 317 -6.14 -18.37 -7.30
CA ASN A 317 -5.85 -19.26 -8.42
C ASN A 317 -4.35 -19.25 -8.74
N LYS A 318 -3.76 -20.41 -9.01
CA LYS A 318 -2.40 -20.48 -9.57
C LYS A 318 -2.50 -20.20 -11.07
N ILE A 319 -1.89 -19.12 -11.52
CA ILE A 319 -1.98 -18.64 -12.92
C ILE A 319 -0.72 -18.93 -13.74
N GLY A 320 0.35 -19.37 -13.09
CA GLY A 320 1.60 -19.73 -13.76
C GLY A 320 2.71 -20.08 -12.80
N GLU A 321 3.94 -20.04 -13.29
CA GLU A 321 5.15 -20.38 -12.53
C GLU A 321 6.31 -19.43 -12.88
N LEU A 322 7.07 -19.08 -11.86
CA LEU A 322 8.41 -18.49 -11.96
C LEU A 322 9.36 -19.48 -12.65
N ALA A 323 10.32 -18.96 -13.39
CA ALA A 323 11.35 -19.76 -14.08
C ALA A 323 12.23 -20.55 -13.09
N THR A 324 12.42 -20.02 -11.88
CA THR A 324 13.13 -20.70 -10.78
C THR A 324 12.41 -20.44 -9.46
N SER A 325 12.52 -21.36 -8.51
CA SER A 325 11.99 -21.13 -7.16
C SER A 325 12.64 -19.89 -6.55
N ALA A 326 11.85 -19.14 -5.80
CA ALA A 326 12.27 -17.85 -5.31
C ALA A 326 11.79 -17.64 -3.88
N THR A 327 12.60 -17.06 -3.02
CA THR A 327 12.24 -16.75 -1.63
C THR A 327 12.88 -15.43 -1.22
N ALA A 328 12.30 -14.79 -0.20
CA ALA A 328 12.85 -13.59 0.42
C ALA A 328 13.27 -12.49 -0.58
N GLY A 329 12.48 -12.29 -1.64
CA GLY A 329 12.77 -11.30 -2.67
C GLY A 329 11.98 -10.00 -2.48
N SER A 330 12.39 -9.00 -3.25
CA SER A 330 11.66 -7.74 -3.41
C SER A 330 11.05 -7.70 -4.81
N VAL A 331 9.88 -7.09 -4.92
CA VAL A 331 9.16 -6.95 -6.20
C VAL A 331 8.94 -5.49 -6.55
N PHE A 332 8.94 -5.21 -7.85
CA PHE A 332 8.62 -3.90 -8.39
C PHE A 332 7.73 -4.05 -9.63
N TYR A 333 6.59 -3.37 -9.65
CA TYR A 333 5.66 -3.38 -10.77
C TYR A 333 5.75 -2.06 -11.55
N SER A 334 6.02 -2.15 -12.84
CA SER A 334 6.11 -0.98 -13.73
C SER A 334 5.94 -1.36 -15.19
N GLY A 335 5.12 -0.60 -15.91
CA GLY A 335 4.93 -0.76 -17.34
C GLY A 335 4.39 -2.14 -17.73
N ARG A 336 3.53 -2.73 -16.88
CA ARG A 336 2.98 -4.10 -17.02
C ARG A 336 4.02 -5.23 -16.91
N SER A 337 5.23 -4.90 -16.50
CA SER A 337 6.23 -5.88 -16.08
C SER A 337 6.38 -5.85 -14.56
N ILE A 338 6.50 -7.03 -13.97
CA ILE A 338 6.87 -7.21 -12.57
C ILE A 338 8.28 -7.76 -12.53
N TYR A 339 9.14 -7.08 -11.79
CA TYR A 339 10.52 -7.49 -11.58
C TYR A 339 10.65 -8.07 -10.18
N TYR A 340 11.03 -9.33 -10.10
CA TYR A 340 11.35 -10.01 -8.85
C TYR A 340 12.86 -10.06 -8.67
N PHE A 341 13.36 -9.54 -7.55
CA PHE A 341 14.76 -9.56 -7.16
C PHE A 341 14.93 -10.43 -5.90
N GLY A 342 15.39 -11.66 -6.09
CA GLY A 342 15.92 -12.54 -5.04
C GLY A 342 17.18 -13.22 -5.56
N TYR A 343 17.47 -14.47 -5.20
CA TYR A 343 18.63 -15.20 -5.74
C TYR A 343 18.75 -15.16 -7.28
N SER A 344 17.61 -15.16 -7.96
CA SER A 344 17.46 -14.85 -9.37
C SER A 344 16.70 -13.55 -9.57
N ILE A 345 16.99 -12.88 -10.69
CA ILE A 345 16.21 -11.75 -11.18
C ILE A 345 15.29 -12.28 -12.27
N GLN A 346 13.98 -12.15 -12.05
CA GLN A 346 12.96 -12.66 -12.95
C GLN A 346 12.02 -11.53 -13.36
N ARG A 347 11.65 -11.50 -14.65
CA ARG A 347 10.65 -10.59 -15.20
C ARG A 347 9.38 -11.37 -15.49
N ILE A 348 8.25 -10.86 -15.03
CA ILE A 348 6.92 -11.39 -15.30
C ILE A 348 6.19 -10.32 -16.11
N ASP A 349 5.86 -10.64 -17.35
CA ASP A 349 5.19 -9.73 -18.27
C ASP A 349 3.69 -10.04 -18.30
N LEU A 350 2.89 -8.98 -18.22
CA LEU A 350 1.44 -9.02 -18.25
C LEU A 350 0.91 -8.32 -19.50
N ASN A 351 -0.19 -8.85 -20.03
CA ASN A 351 -0.90 -8.22 -21.14
C ASN A 351 -1.70 -6.99 -20.68
N ALA A 352 -2.40 -6.31 -21.61
CA ALA A 352 -3.21 -5.13 -21.32
C ALA A 352 -4.38 -5.36 -20.33
N LYS A 353 -4.76 -6.61 -20.05
CA LYS A 353 -5.80 -6.99 -19.09
C LYS A 353 -5.21 -7.46 -17.75
N GLU A 354 -3.90 -7.29 -17.56
CA GLU A 354 -3.14 -7.78 -16.42
C GLU A 354 -3.20 -9.33 -16.29
N GLU A 355 -3.21 -10.02 -17.43
CA GLU A 355 -3.11 -11.48 -17.48
C GLU A 355 -1.66 -11.89 -17.80
N LEU A 356 -1.23 -13.01 -17.23
CA LEU A 356 0.13 -13.52 -17.40
C LEU A 356 0.43 -13.84 -18.88
N GLU A 357 1.48 -13.23 -19.42
CA GLU A 357 1.92 -13.45 -20.80
C GLU A 357 3.23 -14.24 -20.85
N LYS A 358 4.24 -13.79 -20.09
CA LYS A 358 5.58 -14.38 -20.14
C LYS A 358 6.27 -14.30 -18.79
N VAL A 359 7.15 -15.27 -18.53
CA VAL A 359 8.09 -15.24 -17.42
C VAL A 359 9.50 -15.48 -17.96
N GLU A 360 10.43 -14.61 -17.62
CA GLU A 360 11.82 -14.70 -18.07
C GLU A 360 12.81 -14.59 -16.92
N LEU A 361 13.83 -15.45 -16.95
CA LEU A 361 15.02 -15.30 -16.10
C LEU A 361 15.95 -14.27 -16.74
N ILE A 362 16.05 -13.09 -16.14
CA ILE A 362 16.80 -11.95 -16.69
C ILE A 362 18.14 -11.70 -15.99
N GLY A 363 18.45 -12.45 -14.93
CA GLY A 363 19.76 -12.36 -14.30
C GLY A 363 19.84 -13.08 -12.96
N LYS A 364 20.96 -12.83 -12.28
CA LYS A 364 21.20 -13.23 -10.89
C LYS A 364 21.78 -12.05 -10.16
N LEU A 365 21.51 -11.92 -8.86
CA LEU A 365 22.16 -10.89 -8.07
C LEU A 365 23.67 -11.17 -8.01
N PRO A 366 24.53 -10.16 -8.21
CA PRO A 366 25.97 -10.30 -8.04
C PRO A 366 26.35 -10.79 -6.63
N LYS A 367 25.53 -10.44 -5.63
CA LYS A 367 25.64 -10.93 -4.25
C LYS A 367 24.25 -11.32 -3.74
N SER A 368 24.18 -12.44 -3.02
CA SER A 368 22.93 -12.85 -2.36
C SER A 368 22.48 -11.80 -1.35
N SER A 369 21.19 -11.46 -1.38
CA SER A 369 20.56 -10.52 -0.45
C SER A 369 19.11 -10.91 -0.23
N SER A 370 18.69 -10.92 1.03
CA SER A 370 17.26 -11.05 1.37
C SER A 370 16.61 -9.67 1.30
N TYR A 371 15.46 -9.57 0.64
CA TYR A 371 14.65 -8.35 0.51
C TYR A 371 15.47 -7.09 0.15
N PRO A 372 16.22 -7.10 -0.97
CA PRO A 372 17.01 -5.93 -1.36
C PRO A 372 16.12 -4.70 -1.54
N VAL A 373 16.63 -3.50 -1.23
CA VAL A 373 15.91 -2.26 -1.52
C VAL A 373 15.96 -2.02 -3.03
N LEU A 374 14.79 -1.79 -3.62
CA LEU A 374 14.64 -1.49 -5.05
C LEU A 374 14.19 -0.05 -5.23
N PHE A 375 14.86 0.68 -6.12
CA PHE A 375 14.49 2.05 -6.45
C PHE A 375 14.63 2.32 -7.95
N ALA A 376 13.51 2.62 -8.60
CA ALA A 376 13.52 3.03 -10.01
C ALA A 376 14.12 4.43 -10.15
N THR A 377 15.11 4.59 -11.03
CA THR A 377 15.93 5.81 -11.09
C THR A 377 16.55 6.08 -12.49
N THR A 378 17.34 7.14 -12.60
CA THR A 378 18.10 7.52 -13.80
C THR A 378 19.31 6.60 -14.01
N PRO A 379 19.84 6.46 -15.25
CA PRO A 379 20.90 5.50 -15.57
C PRO A 379 22.28 5.81 -14.96
N ASP A 380 22.42 6.92 -14.24
CA ASP A 380 23.65 7.47 -13.65
C ASP A 380 23.51 7.73 -12.13
N TYR A 381 22.39 7.35 -11.52
CA TYR A 381 22.12 7.64 -10.12
C TYR A 381 23.12 6.92 -9.20
N CYS A 382 23.96 7.70 -8.53
CA CYS A 382 25.00 7.22 -7.61
C CYS A 382 26.07 6.31 -8.23
N VAL A 383 26.28 6.39 -9.54
CA VAL A 383 27.34 5.63 -10.26
C VAL A 383 28.68 6.33 -10.19
#